data_AF-A0A4Q0ILE6-F1
#
_entry.id   AF-A0A4Q0ILE6-F1
#
_cell.length_a   1.000
_cell.length_b   1.000
_cell.length_c   1.000
_cell.angle_alpha   90.00
_cell.angle_beta   90.00
_cell.angle_gamma   90.00
#
_symmetry.space_group_name_H-M   'P 1'
#
loop_
_entity.id
_entity.type
_entity.pdbx_description
1 polymer ?
#
loop_
_entity_poly.entity_id
_entity_poly.type
_entity_poly.pdbx_seq_one_letter_code
_entity_poly.pdbx_strand_id
1 'polypeptide(L)' 'MSSNIKIERICEWCGNRFMAQTTVTRFCSKRCAEHSYKERMRQKKMALSNQETSQCNPDRKSRDKDQKKCDAANSITLK' A
#
# COMPACT_ATOMS: atom_id res chain seq x y z
N MET A 1 16.21 30.88 -15.74
CA MET A 1 15.10 30.47 -14.86
C MET A 1 15.64 30.31 -13.44
N SER A 2 15.36 31.28 -12.56
CA SER A 2 15.71 31.16 -11.14
C SER A 2 14.67 31.91 -10.31
N SER A 3 13.60 31.22 -9.96
CA SER A 3 12.71 31.67 -8.92
C SER A 3 13.32 31.20 -7.59
N ASN A 4 13.69 32.14 -6.70
CA ASN A 4 14.17 31.85 -5.34
C ASN A 4 13.00 31.36 -4.46
N ILE A 5 12.43 30.22 -4.83
CA ILE A 5 11.25 29.64 -4.18
C ILE A 5 11.73 28.81 -2.99
N LYS A 6 11.25 29.14 -1.80
CA LYS A 6 11.42 28.33 -0.59
C LYS A 6 10.03 27.96 -0.09
N ILE A 7 9.73 26.67 -0.04
CA ILE A 7 8.43 26.16 0.39
C ILE A 7 8.65 25.15 1.50
N GLU A 8 7.97 25.31 2.62
CA GLU A 8 7.97 24.30 3.68
C GLU A 8 7.13 23.10 3.24
N ARG A 9 7.73 21.90 3.31
CA ARG A 9 7.09 20.63 2.95
C ARG A 9 7.43 19.56 3.98
N ILE A 10 6.63 18.49 4.00
CA ILE A 10 6.87 17.31 4.82
C ILE A 10 7.49 16.22 3.94
N CYS A 11 8.56 15.58 4.39
CA CYS A 11 9.20 14.49 3.69
C CYS A 11 8.27 13.27 3.65
N GLU A 12 7.98 12.76 2.45
CA GLU A 12 7.08 11.61 2.29
C GLU A 12 7.60 10.30 2.88
N TRP A 13 8.91 10.20 3.17
CA TRP A 13 9.50 8.99 3.73
C TRP A 13 9.69 9.05 5.25
N CYS A 14 10.31 10.11 5.79
CA CYS A 14 10.58 10.21 7.22
C CYS A 14 9.60 11.10 8.00
N GLY A 15 8.68 11.79 7.33
CA GLY A 15 7.71 12.67 7.99
C GLY A 15 8.28 13.99 8.54
N ASN A 16 9.57 14.27 8.34
CA ASN A 16 10.20 15.51 8.82
C ASN A 16 9.87 16.70 7.92
N ARG A 17 9.69 17.88 8.54
CA ARG A 17 9.54 19.16 7.84
C ARG A 17 10.88 19.59 7.25
N PHE A 18 10.87 20.13 6.04
CA PHE A 18 12.05 20.65 5.37
C PHE A 18 11.69 21.80 4.41
N MET A 19 12.69 22.63 4.12
CA MET A 19 12.55 23.73 3.14
C MET A 19 12.94 23.25 1.75
N ALA A 20 11.94 23.08 0.88
CA ALA A 20 12.12 22.72 -0.51
C ALA A 20 12.47 23.97 -1.35
N GLN A 21 13.41 23.80 -2.29
CA GLN A 21 13.81 24.84 -3.24
C GLN A 21 13.05 24.75 -4.58
N THR A 22 12.33 23.65 -4.80
CA THR A 22 11.52 23.44 -6.00
C THR A 22 10.16 22.87 -5.63
N THR A 23 9.16 23.09 -6.48
CA THR A 23 7.79 22.61 -6.26
C THR A 23 7.66 21.09 -6.33
N VAL A 24 8.61 20.43 -6.99
CA VAL A 24 8.65 18.98 -7.24
C VAL A 24 9.44 18.19 -6.20
N THR A 25 10.13 18.85 -5.25
CA THR A 25 10.91 18.16 -4.22
C THR A 25 9.98 17.48 -3.20
N ARG A 26 10.08 16.15 -3.11
CA ARG A 26 9.24 15.28 -2.25
C ARG A 26 9.94 14.80 -0.98
N PHE A 27 11.28 14.85 -0.95
CA PHE A 27 12.10 14.27 0.12
C PHE A 27 13.09 15.30 0.65
N CYS A 28 13.37 15.23 1.96
CA CYS A 28 14.31 16.14 2.60
C CYS A 28 15.78 15.85 2.27
N SER A 29 16.11 14.65 1.75
CA SER A 29 17.48 14.26 1.42
C SER A 29 17.53 13.13 0.38
N LYS A 30 18.70 12.97 -0.26
CA LYS A 30 18.96 11.85 -1.20
C LYS A 30 18.72 10.49 -0.55
N ARG A 31 19.11 10.32 0.73
CA ARG A 31 18.90 9.09 1.49
C ARG A 31 17.41 8.71 1.56
N CYS A 32 16.55 9.67 1.91
CA CYS A 32 15.10 9.45 1.98
C CYS A 32 14.52 9.07 0.61
N ALA A 33 14.99 9.70 -0.47
CA ALA A 33 14.59 9.35 -1.83
C ALA A 33 14.99 7.91 -2.19
N GLU A 34 16.24 7.51 -1.92
CA GLU A 34 16.73 6.15 -2.17
C GLU A 34 15.98 5.09 -1.37
N HIS A 35 15.68 5.34 -0.09
CA HIS A 35 14.88 4.43 0.72
C HIS A 35 13.46 4.27 0.16
N SER A 36 12.80 5.38 -0.20
CA SER A 36 11.46 5.32 -0.79
C SER A 36 11.42 4.51 -2.10
N TYR A 37 12.48 4.61 -2.92
CA TYR A 37 12.60 3.87 -4.16
C TYR A 37 12.80 2.38 -3.90
N LYS A 38 13.72 2.02 -3.00
CA LYS A 38 13.97 0.62 -2.61
C LYS A 38 12.73 -0.04 -2.02
N GLU A 39 11.99 0.68 -1.19
CA GLU A 39 10.74 0.21 -0.61
C GLU A 39 9.69 -0.06 -1.69
N ARG A 40 9.48 0.87 -2.62
CA ARG A 40 8.56 0.67 -3.76
C ARG A 40 8.94 -0.56 -4.60
N MET A 41 10.24 -0.76 -4.85
CA MET A 41 10.72 -1.91 -5.61
C MET A 41 10.53 -3.23 -4.85
N ARG A 42 10.75 -3.22 -3.53
CA ARG A 42 10.48 -4.37 -2.67
C ARG A 42 8.99 -4.73 -2.69
N GLN A 43 8.11 -3.75 -2.50
CA GLN A 43 6.66 -3.95 -2.55
C GLN A 43 6.20 -4.50 -3.90
N LYS A 44 6.74 -3.99 -5.02
CA LYS A 44 6.46 -4.52 -6.35
C LYS A 44 6.86 -6.00 -6.48
N LYS A 45 8.06 -6.37 -6.02
CA LYS A 45 8.52 -7.78 -6.04
C LYS A 45 7.64 -8.68 -5.17
N MET A 46 7.26 -8.22 -3.98
CA MET A 46 6.36 -8.94 -3.08
C MET A 46 4.98 -9.15 -3.68
N ALA A 47 4.42 -8.11 -4.31
CA ALA A 47 3.12 -8.21 -4.98
C ALA A 47 3.14 -9.24 -6.11
N LEU A 48 4.19 -9.26 -6.94
CA LEU A 48 4.37 -10.26 -8.00
C LEU A 48 4.48 -11.68 -7.44
N SER A 49 5.35 -11.89 -6.44
CA SER A 49 5.53 -13.21 -5.81
C SER A 49 4.26 -13.72 -5.12
N ASN A 50 3.52 -12.84 -4.44
CA ASN A 50 2.23 -13.19 -3.83
C ASN A 50 1.17 -13.51 -4.89
N GLN A 51 1.17 -12.80 -6.03
CA GLN A 51 0.28 -13.08 -7.15
C GLN A 51 0.57 -14.45 -7.76
N GLU A 52 1.84 -14.78 -8.02
CA GLU A 52 2.27 -16.09 -8.51
C GLU A 52 1.87 -17.22 -7.53
N THR A 53 2.13 -17.02 -6.24
CA THR A 53 1.78 -17.99 -5.18
C THR A 53 0.27 -18.19 -5.04
N SER A 54 -0.52 -17.13 -5.25
CA SER A 54 -1.98 -17.21 -5.23
C SER A 54 -2.55 -17.92 -6.46
N GLN A 55 -1.85 -17.85 -7.59
CA GLN A 55 -2.26 -18.50 -8.84
C GLN A 55 -1.87 -19.98 -8.91
N CYS A 56 -0.84 -20.41 -8.20
CA CYS A 56 -0.32 -21.79 -8.26
C CYS A 56 -0.80 -22.73 -7.14
N ASN A 57 -1.68 -22.31 -6.23
CA ASN A 57 -2.26 -23.16 -5.20
C ASN A 57 -3.76 -23.49 -5.47
N PRO A 58 -4.09 -24.50 -6.31
CA PRO A 58 -5.43 -25.07 -6.33
C PRO A 58 -5.76 -25.98 -5.13
N ASP A 59 -4.77 -26.39 -4.32
CA ASP A 59 -4.94 -27.42 -3.27
C ASP A 59 -4.97 -26.87 -1.84
N ARG A 60 -6.00 -26.07 -1.47
CA ARG A 60 -6.55 -25.96 -0.09
C ARG A 60 -8.02 -25.53 -0.05
N LYS A 61 -8.82 -25.81 -1.10
CA LYS A 61 -10.26 -25.48 -1.11
C LYS A 61 -11.17 -26.55 -0.48
N SER A 62 -10.60 -27.47 0.29
CA SER A 62 -11.31 -28.52 1.02
C SER A 62 -11.22 -28.32 2.55
N ARG A 63 -11.80 -27.23 3.08
CA ARG A 63 -12.36 -27.20 4.46
C ARG A 63 -13.19 -25.99 4.88
N ASP A 64 -13.49 -25.05 3.99
CA ASP A 64 -14.58 -24.07 4.22
C ASP A 64 -15.72 -24.34 3.24
N LYS A 65 -16.35 -25.52 3.39
CA LYS A 65 -17.69 -25.83 2.88
C LYS A 65 -18.75 -25.69 4.00
N ASP A 66 -18.48 -24.89 5.02
CA ASP A 66 -19.39 -24.62 6.14
C ASP A 66 -19.68 -23.11 6.37
N GLN A 67 -19.64 -22.29 5.31
CA GLN A 67 -20.56 -21.15 5.25
C GLN A 67 -21.57 -21.39 4.13
N LYS A 68 -22.37 -22.45 4.34
CA LYS A 68 -23.65 -22.61 3.66
C LYS A 68 -24.45 -21.32 3.86
N LYS A 69 -24.70 -20.65 2.74
CA LYS A 69 -26.04 -20.26 2.28
C LYS A 69 -27.17 -20.85 3.16
N CYS A 70 -27.63 -20.10 4.16
CA CYS A 70 -29.01 -20.07 4.67
C CYS A 70 -29.13 -19.12 5.86
N ASP A 71 -29.29 -17.82 5.63
CA ASP A 71 -30.10 -16.96 6.52
C ASP A 71 -30.99 -16.02 5.69
N ALA A 72 -31.47 -16.54 4.56
CA ALA A 72 -32.66 -16.05 3.88
C ALA A 72 -33.88 -16.90 4.31
N ALA A 73 -34.02 -17.18 5.62
CA ALA A 73 -35.20 -17.76 6.25
C ALA A 73 -35.05 -17.89 7.79
N ASN A 74 -34.84 -16.81 8.55
CA ASN A 74 -35.19 -16.84 9.99
C ASN A 74 -35.47 -15.47 10.63
N SER A 75 -36.20 -14.60 9.94
CA SER A 75 -36.73 -13.35 10.50
C SER A 75 -38.27 -13.37 10.66
N ILE A 76 -38.93 -14.53 10.54
CA ILE A 76 -40.40 -14.66 10.62
C ILE A 76 -40.88 -15.39 11.90
N THR A 77 -40.00 -15.98 12.70
CA THR A 77 -40.40 -16.63 13.98
C THR A 77 -39.72 -15.95 15.16
N LEU A 78 -40.11 -14.70 15.44
CA LEU A 78 -40.10 -14.04 16.76
C LEU A 78 -40.68 -12.62 16.61
N LYS A 79 -41.96 -12.56 16.23
CA LYS A 79 -42.93 -11.52 16.60
C LYS A 79 -44.33 -12.00 16.23
#